data_AF-A0A945EWA0-F1
#
_entry.id   AF-A0A945EWA0-F1
#
_cell.length_a   1.000
_cell.length_b   1.000
_cell.length_c   1.000
_cell.angle_alpha   90.00
_cell.angle_beta   90.00
_cell.angle_gamma   90.00
#
_symmetry.space_group_name_H-M   'P 1'
#
loop_
_entity.id
_entity.type
_entity.pdbx_description
1 polymer ?
#
loop_
_entity_poly.entity_id
_entity_poly.type
_entity_poly.pdbx_seq_one_letter_code
_entity_poly.pdbx_strand_id
1 'polypeptide(L)'
;VEGANLRVNEYGNTIFADFFFFITGFHGFHVFSGIILNIIIFFNVIIGTYERRGHYEMVEKVGLYWHFVDLVWVFVFTFFYLV
;
A
#
# COMPACT_ATOMS: atom_id res chain seq x y z
N VAL A 1 -24.38 16.84 -4.02
CA VAL A 1 -23.68 15.65 -4.53
C VAL A 1 -23.40 14.84 -3.30
N GLU A 2 -24.18 13.80 -2.99
CA GLU A 2 -24.03 13.15 -1.68
C GLU A 2 -22.64 12.53 -1.55
N GLY A 3 -21.77 13.18 -0.77
CA GLY A 3 -20.39 12.74 -0.56
C GLY A 3 -19.29 13.79 -0.76
N ALA A 4 -18.05 13.30 -0.76
CA ALA A 4 -16.85 14.08 -1.05
C ALA A 4 -16.23 13.65 -2.39
N ASN A 5 -15.79 14.62 -3.17
CA ASN A 5 -15.02 14.45 -4.39
C ASN A 5 -13.98 15.59 -4.52
N LEU A 6 -13.19 15.58 -5.59
CA LEU A 6 -12.11 16.55 -5.84
C LEU A 6 -12.57 18.01 -6.05
N ARG A 7 -13.87 18.28 -6.05
CA ARG A 7 -14.43 19.64 -6.28
C ARG A 7 -15.40 20.06 -5.19
N VAL A 8 -16.08 19.11 -4.57
CA VAL A 8 -17.13 19.34 -3.59
C VAL A 8 -16.94 18.35 -2.44
N ASN A 9 -16.92 18.85 -1.21
CA ASN A 9 -16.90 18.05 -0.01
C ASN A 9 -18.05 18.49 0.90
N GLU A 10 -19.07 17.66 1.05
CA GLU A 10 -20.23 17.95 1.92
C GLU A 10 -19.92 17.72 3.41
N TYR A 11 -18.79 17.07 3.74
CA TYR A 11 -18.39 16.75 5.11
C TYR A 11 -17.38 17.73 5.71
N GLY A 12 -16.92 18.74 4.96
CA GLY A 12 -15.92 19.70 5.44
C GLY A 12 -15.21 20.45 4.32
N ASN A 13 -13.96 20.85 4.58
CA ASN A 13 -13.16 21.60 3.61
C ASN A 13 -12.80 20.73 2.38
N THR A 14 -12.93 21.27 1.18
CA THR A 14 -12.57 20.60 -0.08
C THR A 14 -11.08 20.20 -0.10
N ILE A 15 -10.21 21.00 0.52
CA ILE A 15 -8.77 20.71 0.63
C ILE A 15 -8.52 19.41 1.42
N PHE A 16 -9.32 19.12 2.44
CA PHE A 16 -9.19 17.88 3.20
C PHE A 16 -9.51 16.66 2.32
N ALA A 17 -10.57 16.74 1.51
CA ALA A 17 -10.92 15.68 0.57
C ALA A 17 -9.81 15.45 -0.46
N ASP A 18 -9.21 16.51 -1.00
CA ASP A 18 -8.10 16.40 -1.96
C ASP A 18 -6.89 15.66 -1.35
N PHE A 19 -6.46 16.03 -0.14
CA PHE A 19 -5.37 15.35 0.56
C PHE A 19 -5.72 13.90 0.87
N PHE A 20 -6.95 13.65 1.35
CA PHE A 20 -7.43 12.31 1.66
C PHE A 20 -7.37 11.38 0.44
N PHE A 21 -7.94 11.81 -0.70
CA PHE A 21 -7.94 11.00 -1.93
C PHE A 21 -6.54 10.82 -2.50
N PHE A 22 -5.70 11.85 -2.46
CA PHE A 22 -4.33 11.76 -2.97
C PHE A 22 -3.48 10.78 -2.15
N ILE A 23 -3.44 10.95 -0.82
CA ILE A 23 -2.62 10.12 0.07
C ILE A 23 -3.10 8.67 0.07
N THR A 24 -4.41 8.46 0.26
CA THR A 24 -5.01 7.12 0.26
C THR A 24 -4.89 6.44 -1.09
N GLY A 25 -5.07 7.19 -2.19
CA GLY A 25 -4.90 6.67 -3.55
C GLY A 25 -3.45 6.27 -3.86
N PHE A 26 -2.48 7.12 -3.50
CA PHE A 26 -1.06 6.81 -3.66
C PHE A 26 -0.63 5.61 -2.83
N HIS A 27 -1.14 5.50 -1.60
CA HIS A 27 -0.91 4.34 -0.75
C HIS A 27 -1.52 3.07 -1.36
N GLY A 28 -2.77 3.13 -1.85
CA GLY A 28 -3.42 2.01 -2.54
C GLY A 28 -2.63 1.52 -3.76
N PHE A 29 -1.98 2.42 -4.50
CA PHE A 29 -1.06 2.04 -5.58
C PHE A 29 0.13 1.22 -5.07
N HIS A 30 0.74 1.59 -3.93
CA HIS A 30 1.85 0.84 -3.32
C HIS A 30 1.42 -0.54 -2.83
N VAL A 31 0.25 -0.63 -2.21
CA VAL A 31 -0.37 -1.90 -1.82
C VAL A 31 -0.55 -2.78 -3.05
N PHE A 32 -1.13 -2.26 -4.13
CA PHE A 32 -1.32 -3.01 -5.36
C PHE A 32 0.01 -3.54 -5.94
N SER A 33 1.04 -2.70 -6.04
CA SER A 33 2.36 -3.15 -6.51
C SER A 33 2.98 -4.19 -5.58
N GLY A 34 2.81 -4.06 -4.26
CA GLY A 34 3.33 -5.04 -3.31
C GLY A 34 2.59 -6.37 -3.35
N ILE A 35 1.29 -6.40 -3.64
CA ILE A 35 0.54 -7.65 -3.88
C ILE A 35 1.13 -8.38 -5.08
N ILE A 36 1.36 -7.65 -6.18
CA ILE A 36 1.99 -8.23 -7.39
C ILE A 36 3.36 -8.82 -7.06
N LEU A 37 4.21 -8.08 -6.33
CA LEU A 37 5.53 -8.57 -5.93
C LEU A 37 5.45 -9.81 -5.03
N ASN A 38 4.53 -9.84 -4.06
CA ASN A 38 4.31 -11.00 -3.19
C ASN A 38 3.87 -12.22 -3.98
N ILE A 39 2.96 -12.05 -4.95
CA ILE A 39 2.52 -13.15 -5.83
C ILE A 39 3.71 -13.70 -6.63
N ILE A 40 4.54 -12.83 -7.21
CA ILE A 40 5.74 -13.24 -7.96
C ILE A 40 6.72 -14.03 -7.07
N ILE A 41 7.01 -13.52 -5.87
CA ILE A 41 7.89 -14.20 -4.93
C ILE A 41 7.30 -15.54 -4.51
N PHE A 42 6.01 -15.61 -4.22
CA PHE A 42 5.31 -16.83 -3.82
C PHE A 42 5.46 -17.94 -4.87
N PHE A 43 5.21 -17.63 -6.15
CA PHE A 43 5.42 -18.61 -7.22
C PHE A 43 6.89 -19.00 -7.39
N ASN A 44 7.82 -18.05 -7.29
CA ASN A 44 9.26 -18.34 -7.40
C ASN A 44 9.77 -19.23 -6.26
N VAL A 45 9.19 -19.12 -5.06
CA VAL A 45 9.45 -20.02 -3.92
C VAL A 45 8.93 -21.43 -4.22
N ILE A 46 7.69 -21.58 -4.71
CA ILE A 46 7.11 -22.89 -5.07
C ILE A 46 7.93 -23.60 -6.14
N ILE A 47 8.44 -22.86 -7.13
CA ILE A 47 9.27 -23.41 -8.22
C ILE A 47 10.68 -23.81 -7.72
N GLY A 48 11.04 -23.50 -6.47
CA GLY A 48 12.37 -23.81 -5.91
C GLY A 48 13.48 -22.91 -6.46
N THR A 49 13.12 -21.75 -7.04
CA THR A 49 14.09 -20.84 -7.68
C THR A 49 15.11 -20.30 -6.68
N TYR A 50 14.69 -20.03 -5.44
CA TYR A 50 15.55 -19.48 -4.40
C TYR A 50 16.38 -20.55 -3.70
N GLU A 51 15.83 -21.75 -3.51
CA GLU A 51 16.57 -22.90 -2.99
C GLU A 51 17.72 -23.31 -3.93
N ARG A 52 17.47 -23.28 -5.24
CA ARG A 52 18.51 -23.50 -6.27
C ARG A 52 19.56 -22.37 -6.34
N ARG A 53 19.22 -21.16 -5.89
CA ARG A 53 20.15 -20.01 -5.82
C ARG A 53 20.95 -19.96 -4.51
N GLY A 54 20.54 -20.72 -3.49
CA GLY A 54 21.23 -20.82 -2.20
C GLY A 54 21.00 -19.66 -1.22
N HIS A 55 20.30 -18.58 -1.62
CA HIS A 55 20.02 -17.42 -0.76
C HIS A 55 18.61 -16.87 -0.97
N TYR A 56 17.96 -16.44 0.12
CA TYR A 56 16.57 -15.95 0.16
C TYR A 56 16.43 -14.42 0.20
N GLU A 57 17.49 -13.67 -0.14
CA GLU A 57 17.49 -12.20 -0.05
C GLU A 57 16.32 -11.51 -0.77
N MET A 58 15.85 -12.07 -1.88
CA MET A 58 14.70 -11.50 -2.61
C MET A 58 13.39 -11.57 -1.81
N VAL A 59 13.21 -12.64 -1.02
CA VAL A 59 12.04 -12.79 -0.14
C VAL A 59 12.11 -11.75 0.97
N GLU A 60 13.29 -11.56 1.58
CA GLU A 60 13.49 -10.56 2.63
C GLU A 60 13.27 -9.13 2.11
N LYS A 61 13.79 -8.80 0.92
CA LYS A 61 13.60 -7.47 0.31
C LYS A 61 12.12 -7.17 0.03
N VAL A 62 11.37 -8.14 -0.50
CA VAL A 62 9.93 -7.98 -0.76
C VAL A 62 9.13 -7.96 0.54
N GLY A 63 9.50 -8.77 1.53
CA GLY A 63 8.92 -8.72 2.87
C GLY A 63 9.12 -7.35 3.53
N LEU A 64 10.32 -6.78 3.43
CA LEU A 64 10.62 -5.45 3.96
C LEU A 64 9.82 -4.35 3.26
N TYR A 65 9.64 -4.45 1.93
CA TYR A 65 8.74 -3.56 1.19
C TYR A 65 7.29 -3.67 1.70
N TRP A 66 6.81 -4.88 1.95
CA TRP A 66 5.46 -5.10 2.44
C TRP A 66 5.25 -4.52 3.85
N HIS A 67 6.23 -4.70 4.74
CA HIS A 67 6.22 -4.08 6.07
C HIS A 67 6.28 -2.55 6.01
N PHE A 68 7.07 -1.99 5.09
CA PHE A 68 7.09 -0.55 4.88
C PHE A 68 5.71 -0.01 4.48
N VAL A 69 5.03 -0.69 3.54
CA VAL A 69 3.67 -0.31 3.14
C VAL A 69 2.72 -0.38 4.35
N ASP A 70 2.75 -1.46 5.13
CA ASP A 70 1.92 -1.62 6.33
C ASP A 70 2.13 -0.48 7.36
N LEU A 71 3.39 -0.13 7.65
CA LEU A 71 3.71 0.98 8.55
C LEU A 71 3.15 2.32 8.05
N VAL A 72 3.26 2.61 6.75
CA VAL A 72 2.66 3.82 6.16
C VAL A 72 1.14 3.81 6.34
N TRP A 73 0.49 2.66 6.18
CA TRP A 73 -0.95 2.54 6.36
C TRP A 73 -1.40 2.85 7.79
N VAL A 74 -0.67 2.36 8.79
CA VAL A 74 -0.97 2.64 10.20
C VAL A 74 -1.00 4.16 10.48
N PHE A 75 -0.06 4.92 9.90
CA PHE A 75 -0.08 6.39 10.02
C PHE A 75 -1.27 7.02 9.29
N VAL A 76 -1.54 6.62 8.04
CA VAL A 76 -2.67 7.15 7.26
C VAL A 76 -4.00 6.87 7.97
N PHE A 77 -4.19 5.65 8.48
CA PHE A 77 -5.39 5.27 9.23
C PHE A 77 -5.55 6.13 10.49
N THR A 78 -4.46 6.33 11.24
CA THR A 78 -4.52 7.13 12.48
C THR A 78 -4.90 8.59 12.20
N PHE A 79 -4.28 9.25 11.23
CA PHE A 79 -4.48 10.68 10.99
C PHE A 79 -5.73 11.04 10.16
N PHE A 80 -6.27 10.11 9.37
CA PHE A 80 -7.43 10.38 8.52
C PHE A 80 -8.72 9.68 8.98
N TYR A 81 -8.64 8.60 9.75
CA TYR A 81 -9.80 7.82 10.18
C TYR A 81 -10.06 7.83 11.69
N LEU A 82 -9.04 8.06 12.53
CA LEU A 82 -9.20 8.04 14.01
C LEU A 82 -9.17 9.43 14.66
N VAL A 83 -8.33 10.34 14.17
CA VAL A 83 -8.19 11.73 14.66
C VAL A 83 -9.01 12.66 13.80
#